data_AF-A0A7W0LY49-F1
#
_entry.id   AF-A0A7W0LY49-F1
#
_cell.length_a   1.000
_cell.length_b   1.000
_cell.length_c   1.000
_cell.angle_alpha   90.00
_cell.angle_beta   90.00
_cell.angle_gamma   90.00
#
_symmetry.space_group_name_H-M   'P 1'
#
loop_
_entity.id
_entity.type
_entity.pdbx_description
1 polymer ?
#
loop_
_entity_poly.entity_id
_entity_poly.type
_entity_poly.pdbx_seq_one_letter_code
_entity_poly.pdbx_strand_id
1 'polypeptide(L)'
;MAEPTDEELRAALEDQMRHIRVEDVILQTVATLVNLAARRLGLAPAPGEDPSEARDIDQARLAIEAVRALLPLSPEEQIEPVRQALTQLQMAFAREAQSGGGTGAPSAPGAATASPGAAEPGPGEAPGPTQAEEERAKARSRIWTPGS
;
A
#
# COMPACT_ATOMS: atom_id res chain seq x y z
N MET A 1 -10.96 41.12 10.14
CA MET A 1 -10.93 40.42 8.83
C MET A 1 -12.29 39.79 8.67
N ALA A 2 -12.96 39.98 7.54
CA ALA A 2 -14.23 39.29 7.26
C ALA A 2 -13.92 37.82 6.96
N GLU A 3 -14.75 36.92 7.48
CA GLU A 3 -14.68 35.49 7.16
C GLU A 3 -15.20 35.29 5.72
N PRO A 4 -14.50 34.54 4.87
CA PRO A 4 -14.94 34.30 3.50
C PRO A 4 -16.28 33.55 3.49
N THR A 5 -17.15 33.91 2.55
CA THR A 5 -18.44 33.23 2.35
C THR A 5 -18.25 31.83 1.76
N ASP A 6 -19.23 30.95 1.93
CA ASP A 6 -19.19 29.58 1.40
C ASP A 6 -18.93 29.53 -0.12
N GLU A 7 -19.49 30.47 -0.87
CA GLU A 7 -19.31 30.56 -2.32
C GLU A 7 -17.90 31.03 -2.70
N GLU A 8 -17.34 31.99 -1.96
CA GLU A 8 -15.94 32.40 -2.12
C GLU A 8 -14.97 31.27 -1.77
N LEU A 9 -15.26 30.49 -0.73
CA LEU A 9 -14.48 29.31 -0.35
C LEU A 9 -14.51 28.24 -1.43
N ARG A 10 -15.69 27.98 -2.02
CA ARG A 10 -15.84 27.01 -3.11
C ARG A 10 -15.08 27.45 -4.37
N ALA A 11 -15.23 28.71 -4.77
CA ALA A 11 -14.51 29.26 -5.91
C ALA A 11 -12.98 29.20 -5.72
N ALA A 12 -12.50 29.45 -4.49
CA ALA A 12 -11.08 29.34 -4.16
C ALA A 12 -10.57 27.89 -4.26
N LEU A 13 -11.34 26.90 -3.77
CA LEU A 13 -10.97 25.48 -3.89
C LEU A 13 -10.94 25.01 -5.35
N GLU A 14 -11.92 25.41 -6.16
CA GLU A 14 -11.95 25.10 -7.59
C GLU A 14 -10.77 25.72 -8.34
N ASP A 15 -10.36 26.95 -7.96
CA ASP A 15 -9.17 27.58 -8.52
C ASP A 15 -7.89 26.85 -8.11
N GLN A 16 -7.75 26.44 -6.85
CA GLN A 16 -6.62 25.63 -6.42
C GLN A 16 -6.54 24.30 -7.20
N MET A 17 -7.67 23.61 -7.40
CA MET A 17 -7.71 22.36 -8.16
C MET A 17 -7.22 22.51 -9.60
N ARG A 18 -7.44 23.66 -10.26
CA ARG A 18 -6.94 23.91 -11.62
C ARG A 18 -5.40 23.95 -11.71
N HIS A 19 -4.73 24.26 -10.62
CA HIS A 19 -3.28 24.43 -10.57
C HIS A 19 -2.54 23.17 -10.08
N ILE A 20 -3.25 22.18 -9.55
CA ILE A 20 -2.63 20.93 -9.08
C ILE A 20 -2.31 20.04 -10.28
N ARG A 21 -1.03 19.66 -10.40
CA ARG A 21 -0.60 18.69 -11.39
C ARG A 21 -0.72 17.27 -10.85
N VAL A 22 -1.10 16.34 -11.72
CA VAL A 22 -1.25 14.92 -11.35
C VAL A 22 0.11 14.32 -10.97
N GLU A 23 1.18 14.73 -11.67
CA GLU A 23 2.54 14.27 -11.44
C GLU A 23 3.05 14.64 -10.04
N ASP A 24 2.67 15.81 -9.53
CA ASP A 24 3.01 16.27 -8.18
C ASP A 24 2.28 15.43 -7.12
N VAL A 25 1.02 15.08 -7.37
CA VAL A 25 0.23 14.19 -6.49
C VAL A 25 0.82 12.77 -6.47
N ILE A 26 1.24 12.26 -7.63
CA ILE A 26 1.91 10.95 -7.74
C ILE A 26 3.19 10.96 -6.91
N LEU A 27 4.02 11.98 -7.08
CA LEU A 27 5.27 12.12 -6.34
C LEU A 27 5.03 12.21 -4.83
N GLN A 28 4.07 13.04 -4.39
CA GLN A 28 3.70 13.14 -2.98
C GLN A 28 3.23 11.78 -2.43
N THR A 29 2.41 11.06 -3.20
CA THR A 29 1.93 9.72 -2.84
C THR A 29 3.10 8.75 -2.71
N VAL A 30 4.03 8.76 -3.64
CA VAL A 30 5.24 7.92 -3.61
C VAL A 30 6.09 8.22 -2.38
N ALA A 31 6.31 9.49 -2.05
CA ALA A 31 7.03 9.89 -0.84
C ALA A 31 6.32 9.39 0.43
N THR A 32 4.99 9.48 0.50
CA THR A 32 4.20 8.94 1.60
C THR A 32 4.34 7.42 1.71
N LEU A 33 4.27 6.69 0.59
CA LEU A 33 4.41 5.23 0.57
C LEU A 33 5.80 4.77 1.00
N VAL A 34 6.86 5.46 0.57
CA VAL A 34 8.25 5.19 1.00
C VAL A 34 8.38 5.32 2.52
N ASN A 35 7.86 6.41 3.09
CA ASN A 35 7.88 6.63 4.53
C ASN A 35 7.06 5.60 5.31
N LEU A 36 5.89 5.21 4.77
CA LEU A 36 5.05 4.18 5.37
C LEU A 36 5.76 2.82 5.33
N ALA A 37 6.36 2.44 4.20
CA ALA A 37 7.13 1.20 4.08
C ALA A 37 8.27 1.12 5.10
N ALA A 38 9.02 2.22 5.29
CA ALA A 38 10.09 2.28 6.29
C ALA A 38 9.56 2.06 7.72
N ARG A 39 8.43 2.67 8.07
CA ARG A 39 7.75 2.45 9.36
C ARG A 39 7.30 1.00 9.54
N ARG A 40 6.69 0.42 8.51
CA ARG A 40 6.21 -0.98 8.51
C ARG A 40 7.34 -2.01 8.57
N LEU A 41 8.55 -1.62 8.18
CA LEU A 41 9.77 -2.41 8.36
C LEU A 41 10.47 -2.15 9.70
N GLY A 42 9.94 -1.28 10.57
CA GLY A 42 10.56 -0.92 11.85
C GLY A 42 11.81 -0.03 11.71
N LEU A 43 12.06 0.56 10.55
CA LEU A 43 13.26 1.37 10.27
C LEU A 43 13.13 2.82 10.75
N ALA A 44 11.90 3.30 10.95
CA ALA A 44 11.59 4.68 11.32
C ALA A 44 10.39 4.76 12.28
N PRO A 45 10.46 4.13 13.47
CA PRO A 45 9.37 4.19 14.45
C PRO A 45 9.10 5.64 14.88
N ALA A 46 7.84 5.97 15.19
CA ALA A 46 7.55 7.27 15.77
C ALA A 46 8.17 7.40 17.18
N PRO A 47 8.47 8.61 17.66
CA PRO A 47 8.94 8.81 19.03
C PRO A 47 7.95 8.20 20.04
N GLY A 48 8.42 7.25 20.86
CA GLY A 48 7.60 6.57 21.86
C GLY A 48 6.78 5.38 21.34
N GLU A 49 6.91 4.99 20.07
CA GLU A 49 6.28 3.81 19.49
C GLU A 49 7.22 2.60 19.58
N ASP A 50 6.70 1.44 20.00
CA ASP A 50 7.46 0.20 19.96
C ASP A 50 7.63 -0.25 18.49
N PRO A 51 8.87 -0.45 18.00
CA PRO A 51 9.11 -0.86 16.62
C PRO A 51 8.42 -2.18 16.24
N SER A 52 8.15 -3.04 17.22
CA SER A 52 7.46 -4.32 17.01
C SER A 52 5.96 -4.15 16.78
N GLU A 53 5.33 -3.11 17.35
CA GLU A 53 3.90 -2.80 17.14
C GLU A 53 3.65 -2.15 15.78
N ALA A 54 4.62 -1.36 15.29
CA ALA A 54 4.53 -0.69 13.99
C ALA A 54 4.81 -1.64 12.80
N ARG A 55 5.47 -2.78 13.06
CA ARG A 55 5.98 -3.73 12.06
C ARG A 55 4.86 -4.52 11.39
N ASP A 56 4.76 -4.41 10.07
CA ASP A 56 3.79 -5.10 9.24
C ASP A 56 4.40 -5.40 7.86
N ILE A 57 4.84 -6.65 7.66
CA ILE A 57 5.58 -7.05 6.46
C ILE A 57 4.69 -7.07 5.22
N ASP A 58 3.41 -7.40 5.36
CA ASP A 58 2.47 -7.39 4.22
C ASP A 58 2.18 -5.96 3.76
N GLN A 59 2.01 -5.02 4.70
CA GLN A 59 1.86 -3.60 4.36
C GLN A 59 3.15 -3.01 3.77
N ALA A 60 4.33 -3.42 4.26
CA ALA A 60 5.59 -3.00 3.66
C ALA A 60 5.73 -3.49 2.20
N ARG A 61 5.37 -4.75 1.94
CA ARG A 61 5.36 -5.33 0.58
C ARG A 61 4.42 -4.56 -0.34
N LEU A 62 3.19 -4.30 0.11
CA LEU A 62 2.19 -3.56 -0.66
C LEU A 62 2.69 -2.16 -1.03
N ALA A 63 3.29 -1.45 -0.06
CA ALA A 63 3.85 -0.13 -0.31
C ALA A 63 5.02 -0.16 -1.33
N ILE A 64 5.92 -1.15 -1.23
CA ILE A 64 7.01 -1.34 -2.19
C ILE A 64 6.46 -1.62 -3.61
N GLU A 65 5.46 -2.48 -3.74
CA GLU A 65 4.80 -2.77 -5.02
C GLU A 65 4.13 -1.52 -5.62
N ALA A 66 3.43 -0.75 -4.79
CA ALA A 66 2.80 0.50 -5.21
C ALA A 66 3.83 1.54 -5.68
N VAL A 67 4.94 1.72 -4.95
CA VAL A 67 6.03 2.63 -5.37
C VAL A 67 6.62 2.19 -6.70
N ARG A 68 6.84 0.89 -6.92
CA ARG A 68 7.33 0.36 -8.21
C ARG A 68 6.39 0.66 -9.37
N ALA A 69 5.08 0.59 -9.13
CA ALA A 69 4.07 0.85 -10.16
C ALA A 69 3.95 2.34 -10.50
N LEU A 70 4.12 3.22 -9.50
CA LEU A 70 4.00 4.67 -9.66
C LEU A 70 5.28 5.36 -10.14
N LEU A 71 6.46 4.75 -9.91
CA LEU A 71 7.76 5.34 -10.27
C LEU A 71 7.88 5.72 -11.76
N PRO A 72 7.42 4.92 -12.74
CA PRO A 72 7.48 5.30 -14.15
C PRO A 72 6.59 6.50 -14.54
N LEU A 73 5.65 6.88 -13.67
CA LEU A 73 4.73 8.01 -13.87
C LEU A 73 5.22 9.29 -13.19
N SER A 74 6.32 9.21 -12.43
CA SER A 74 6.88 10.33 -11.68
C SER A 74 7.74 11.22 -12.59
N PRO A 75 7.87 12.54 -12.31
CA PRO A 75 8.70 13.44 -13.10
C PRO A 75 10.19 13.05 -13.02
N GLU A 76 10.90 13.06 -14.15
CA GLU A 76 12.27 12.53 -14.29
C GLU A 76 13.26 13.08 -13.26
N GLU A 77 13.15 14.37 -12.96
CA GLU A 77 14.02 15.09 -12.01
C GLU A 77 14.02 14.50 -10.59
N GLN A 78 12.93 13.81 -10.21
CA GLN A 78 12.74 13.28 -8.86
C GLN A 78 12.74 11.75 -8.80
N ILE A 79 12.93 11.07 -9.94
CA ILE A 79 12.94 9.60 -10.00
C ILE A 79 14.15 9.02 -9.27
N GLU A 80 15.32 9.65 -9.36
CA GLU A 80 16.56 9.02 -8.88
C GLU A 80 16.61 8.87 -7.34
N PRO A 81 16.30 9.90 -6.54
CA PRO A 81 16.21 9.75 -5.08
C PRO A 81 15.18 8.68 -4.66
N VAL A 82 14.04 8.63 -5.35
CA VAL A 82 12.98 7.65 -5.08
C VAL A 82 13.44 6.24 -5.42
N ARG A 83 14.13 6.04 -6.54
CA ARG A 83 14.71 4.75 -6.96
C ARG A 83 15.72 4.24 -5.93
N GLN A 84 16.57 5.14 -5.42
CA GLN A 84 17.52 4.81 -4.37
C GLN A 84 16.81 4.38 -3.09
N ALA A 85 15.80 5.14 -2.64
CA ALA A 85 15.01 4.80 -1.47
C ALA A 85 14.28 3.46 -1.63
N LEU A 86 13.68 3.21 -2.80
CA LEU A 86 13.04 1.93 -3.13
C LEU A 86 14.02 0.76 -3.06
N THR A 87 15.24 0.93 -3.56
CA THR A 87 16.28 -0.11 -3.49
C THR A 87 16.64 -0.43 -2.04
N GLN A 88 16.77 0.59 -1.19
CA GLN A 88 17.04 0.41 0.25
C GLN A 88 15.88 -0.31 0.95
N LEU A 89 14.64 0.06 0.66
CA LEU A 89 13.44 -0.61 1.19
C LEU A 89 13.38 -2.07 0.79
N GLN A 90 13.66 -2.40 -0.47
CA GLN A 90 13.67 -3.78 -0.96
C GLN A 90 14.72 -4.64 -0.26
N MET A 91 15.93 -4.10 -0.03
CA MET A 91 16.97 -4.80 0.73
C MET A 91 16.57 -5.01 2.19
N ALA A 92 15.95 -4.02 2.83
CA ALA A 92 15.47 -4.15 4.20
C ALA A 92 14.33 -5.18 4.32
N PHE A 93 13.37 -5.12 3.40
CA PHE A 93 12.29 -6.10 3.29
C PHE A 93 12.82 -7.52 3.11
N ALA A 94 13.82 -7.73 2.24
CA ALA A 94 14.40 -9.05 2.02
C ALA A 94 15.06 -9.62 3.28
N ARG A 95 15.81 -8.80 4.04
CA ARG A 95 16.38 -9.21 5.33
C ARG A 95 15.28 -9.60 6.32
N GLU A 96 14.22 -8.82 6.36
CA GLU A 96 13.13 -9.02 7.32
C GLU A 96 12.27 -10.24 6.99
N ALA A 97 11.99 -10.47 5.71
CA ALA A 97 11.30 -11.66 5.22
C ALA A 97 12.09 -12.95 5.51
N GLN A 98 13.43 -12.88 5.51
CA GLN A 98 14.31 -14.00 5.88
C GLN A 98 14.32 -14.24 7.40
N SER A 99 14.30 -13.17 8.21
CA SER A 99 14.26 -13.26 9.68
C SER A 99 12.91 -13.76 10.21
N GLY A 100 11.79 -13.44 9.54
CA GLY A 100 10.46 -13.93 9.87
C GLY A 100 10.09 -15.29 9.25
N GLY A 101 10.92 -15.80 8.35
CA GLY A 101 10.69 -17.01 7.55
C GLY A 101 11.18 -18.30 8.19
N GLY A 102 10.75 -18.59 9.42
CA GLY A 102 10.77 -19.95 9.96
C GLY A 102 9.55 -20.71 9.46
N THR A 103 9.76 -21.66 8.53
CA THR A 103 8.79 -22.58 7.88
C THR A 103 8.32 -22.15 6.49
N GLY A 104 9.19 -22.36 5.51
CA GLY A 104 8.88 -22.30 4.09
C GLY A 104 10.14 -22.63 3.31
N ALA A 105 10.51 -23.90 3.28
CA ALA A 105 11.66 -24.37 2.50
C ALA A 105 11.54 -23.89 1.05
N PRO A 106 12.64 -23.46 0.40
CA PRO A 106 12.63 -23.22 -1.03
C PRO A 106 12.31 -24.56 -1.72
N SER A 107 11.13 -24.65 -2.35
CA SER A 107 10.87 -25.73 -3.29
C SER A 107 11.81 -25.55 -4.47
N ALA A 108 12.88 -26.33 -4.48
CA ALA A 108 13.74 -26.47 -5.63
C ALA A 108 12.92 -27.00 -6.83
N PRO A 109 13.14 -26.49 -8.05
CA PRO A 109 12.44 -27.00 -9.23
C PRO A 109 13.10 -28.30 -9.70
N GLY A 110 12.27 -29.31 -9.93
CA GLY A 110 12.53 -30.35 -10.94
C GLY A 110 13.07 -31.68 -10.45
N ALA A 111 12.15 -32.62 -10.20
CA ALA A 111 12.35 -34.02 -10.61
C ALA A 111 10.98 -34.60 -10.96
N ALA A 112 10.77 -34.79 -12.26
CA ALA A 112 9.60 -35.44 -12.81
C ALA A 112 9.58 -36.93 -12.45
N THR A 113 8.49 -37.38 -11.85
CA THR A 113 8.00 -38.76 -11.99
C THR A 113 6.49 -38.71 -12.11
N ALA A 114 6.01 -39.05 -13.30
CA ALA A 114 4.61 -39.22 -13.62
C ALA A 114 4.12 -40.60 -13.13
N SER A 115 2.94 -40.65 -12.52
CA SER A 115 1.86 -41.60 -12.86
C SER A 115 0.63 -41.47 -11.95
N PRO A 116 -0.55 -41.94 -12.40
CA PRO A 116 -1.79 -41.16 -12.34
C PRO A 116 -2.86 -41.75 -11.41
N GLY A 117 -3.90 -40.96 -11.09
CA GLY A 117 -5.19 -41.50 -10.68
C GLY A 117 -6.02 -40.63 -9.74
N ALA A 118 -7.11 -40.09 -10.29
CA ALA A 118 -8.42 -39.83 -9.68
C ALA A 118 -8.52 -38.93 -8.42
N ALA A 119 -9.08 -37.72 -8.59
CA ALA A 119 -10.48 -37.41 -8.24
C ALA A 119 -10.67 -35.88 -8.17
N GLU A 120 -11.53 -35.33 -9.02
CA GLU A 120 -12.07 -33.97 -8.87
C GLU A 120 -13.00 -33.91 -7.65
N PRO A 121 -12.92 -32.85 -6.82
CA PRO A 121 -14.07 -32.33 -6.11
C PRO A 121 -14.59 -31.06 -6.82
N GLY A 122 -15.90 -31.04 -7.05
CA GLY A 122 -16.61 -30.00 -7.79
C GLY A 122 -16.64 -28.61 -7.13
N PRO A 123 -17.32 -27.63 -7.75
CA PRO A 123 -17.31 -26.24 -7.31
C PRO A 123 -18.08 -26.09 -5.99
N GLY A 124 -17.34 -25.98 -4.90
CA GLY A 124 -17.85 -25.60 -3.59
C GLY A 124 -18.22 -24.12 -3.59
N GLU A 125 -19.50 -23.87 -3.32
CA GLU A 125 -20.14 -22.61 -3.01
C GLU A 125 -19.23 -21.64 -2.22
N ALA A 126 -19.03 -20.43 -2.74
CA ALA A 126 -18.32 -19.39 -2.01
C ALA A 126 -19.08 -19.08 -0.72
N PRO A 127 -18.44 -19.08 0.46
CA PRO A 127 -19.09 -18.63 1.68
C PRO A 127 -19.47 -17.15 1.48
N GLY A 128 -20.74 -16.83 1.75
CA GLY A 128 -21.23 -15.45 1.72
C GLY A 128 -20.40 -14.54 2.64
N PRO A 129 -20.44 -13.22 2.42
CA PRO A 129 -19.65 -12.27 3.17
C PRO A 129 -19.89 -12.45 4.67
N THR A 130 -18.80 -12.47 5.44
CA THR A 130 -18.90 -12.59 6.90
C THR A 130 -19.55 -11.32 7.47
N GLN A 131 -20.20 -11.43 8.64
CA GLN A 131 -20.77 -10.26 9.32
C GLN A 131 -19.73 -9.14 9.54
N ALA A 132 -18.45 -9.49 9.70
CA ALA A 132 -17.34 -8.57 9.81
C ALA A 132 -17.03 -7.80 8.50
N GLU A 133 -17.29 -8.41 7.33
CA GLU A 133 -17.21 -7.74 6.03
C GLU A 133 -18.37 -6.79 5.80
N GLU A 134 -19.59 -7.17 6.18
CA GLU A 134 -20.75 -6.29 6.12
C GLU A 134 -20.59 -5.07 7.04
N GLU A 135 -20.02 -5.26 8.23
CA GLU A 135 -19.78 -4.18 9.19
C GLU A 135 -18.71 -3.19 8.68
N ARG A 136 -17.64 -3.69 8.06
CA ARG A 136 -16.65 -2.84 7.36
C ARG A 136 -17.25 -2.11 6.16
N ALA A 137 -18.13 -2.75 5.39
CA ALA A 137 -18.81 -2.10 4.27
C ALA A 137 -19.73 -0.97 4.75
N LYS A 138 -20.49 -1.20 5.84
CA LYS A 138 -21.33 -0.17 6.48
C LYS A 138 -20.50 0.98 7.09
N ALA A 139 -19.32 0.70 7.62
CA ALA A 139 -18.41 1.73 8.12
C ALA A 139 -17.88 2.62 6.97
N ARG A 140 -17.50 2.01 5.83
CA ARG A 140 -17.08 2.73 4.62
C ARG A 140 -18.19 3.60 4.04
N SER A 141 -19.44 3.12 4.04
CA SER A 141 -20.59 3.90 3.55
C SER A 141 -20.99 5.06 4.47
N ARG A 142 -20.65 5.03 5.76
CA ARG A 142 -20.88 6.16 6.70
C ARG A 142 -19.80 7.24 6.62
N ILE A 143 -18.60 6.86 6.19
CA ILE A 143 -17.46 7.79 6.04
C ILE A 143 -17.58 8.58 4.72
N TRP A 144 -18.34 8.07 3.75
CA TRP A 144 -18.61 8.73 2.48
C TRP A 144 -20.04 9.29 2.43
N THR A 145 -20.21 10.59 2.73
CA THR A 145 -21.43 11.34 2.43
C THR A 145 -21.12 12.44 1.40
N PRO A 146 -21.34 12.21 0.10
CA PRO A 146 -21.29 13.28 -0.88
C PRO A 146 -22.61 14.05 -0.79
N GLY A 147 -22.54 15.28 -0.29
CA GLY A 147 -23.59 16.30 -0.40
C GLY A 147 -24.90 16.00 0.34
N SER A 148 -25.12 16.72 1.45
CA SER A 148 -26.47 17.06 1.93
C SER A 148 -26.55 18.57 2.04
#